data_AF-A0A965XLV4-F1
#
_entry.id   AF-A0A965XLV4-F1
#
_cell.length_a   1.000
_cell.length_b   1.000
_cell.length_c   1.000
_cell.angle_alpha   90.00
_cell.angle_beta   90.00
_cell.angle_gamma   90.00
#
_symmetry.space_group_name_H-M   'P 1'
#
loop_
_entity.id
_entity.type
_entity.pdbx_description
1 polymer ?
#
loop_
_entity_poly.entity_id
_entity_poly.type
_entity_poly.pdbx_seq_one_letter_code
_entity_poly.pdbx_strand_id
1 'polypeptide(L)'
;MTNREIGEKFGFTINQLTNFTTRYNTNQRKLKAGIALKKKGRMVKDCDITETNKVNELKYIIARKEAKIKQLEMEHELMRDLLSFAERR
;
A
#
# COMPACT_ATOMS: atom_id res chain seq x y z
N MET A 1 10.10 3.20 -31.53
CA MET A 1 11.14 2.19 -31.30
C MET A 1 10.47 0.94 -30.74
N THR A 2 10.58 -0.19 -31.42
CA THR A 2 9.97 -1.45 -30.97
C THR A 2 10.85 -2.13 -29.91
N ASN A 3 10.27 -3.06 -29.13
CA ASN A 3 11.05 -3.83 -28.17
C ASN A 3 12.19 -4.63 -28.83
N ARG A 4 12.00 -5.00 -30.10
CA ARG A 4 12.99 -5.71 -30.91
C ARG A 4 14.18 -4.80 -31.26
N GLU A 5 13.91 -3.61 -31.78
CA GLU A 5 14.94 -2.61 -32.09
C GLU A 5 15.76 -2.22 -30.87
N ILE A 6 15.11 -2.06 -29.71
CA ILE A 6 15.79 -1.78 -28.44
C ILE A 6 16.64 -2.97 -28.02
N GLY A 7 16.13 -4.20 -28.14
CA GLY A 7 16.87 -5.41 -27.84
C GLY A 7 18.14 -5.54 -28.69
N GLU A 8 18.01 -5.35 -30.01
CA GLU A 8 19.13 -5.40 -30.96
C GLU A 8 20.17 -4.30 -30.68
N LYS A 9 19.72 -3.08 -30.34
CA LYS A 9 20.61 -1.96 -30.05
C LYS A 9 21.37 -2.09 -28.72
N PHE A 10 20.73 -2.65 -27.69
CA PHE A 10 21.26 -2.66 -26.32
C PHE A 10 21.67 -4.05 -25.83
N GLY A 11 21.61 -5.08 -26.69
CA GLY A 11 22.01 -6.45 -26.35
C GLY A 11 21.02 -7.17 -25.43
N PHE A 12 19.73 -6.80 -25.45
CA PHE A 12 18.69 -7.47 -24.67
C PHE A 12 17.84 -8.38 -25.54
N THR A 13 17.41 -9.50 -24.97
CA THR A 13 16.39 -10.34 -25.61
C THR A 13 15.03 -9.64 -25.58
N ILE A 14 14.21 -9.91 -26.59
CA ILE A 14 12.84 -9.37 -26.66
C ILE A 14 12.00 -9.76 -25.43
N ASN A 15 12.25 -10.93 -24.86
CA ASN A 15 11.58 -11.43 -23.66
C ASN A 15 11.96 -10.63 -22.41
N GLN A 16 13.24 -10.31 -22.24
CA GLN A 16 13.69 -9.45 -21.13
C GLN A 16 13.02 -8.09 -21.17
N LEU A 17 12.95 -7.48 -22.36
CA LEU A 17 12.36 -6.16 -22.53
C LEU A 17 10.83 -6.18 -22.36
N THR A 18 10.16 -7.22 -22.87
CA THR A 18 8.71 -7.40 -22.69
C THR A 18 8.35 -7.57 -21.21
N ASN A 19 9.13 -8.37 -20.49
CA ASN A 19 8.97 -8.54 -19.04
C ASN A 19 9.24 -7.24 -18.28
N PHE A 20 10.26 -6.48 -18.68
CA PHE A 20 10.55 -5.17 -18.11
C PHE A 20 9.38 -4.19 -18.31
N THR A 21 8.89 -4.04 -19.53
CA THR A 21 7.78 -3.15 -19.88
C THR A 21 6.51 -3.51 -19.13
N THR A 22 6.20 -4.81 -19.03
CA THR A 22 5.03 -5.29 -18.28
C THR A 22 5.14 -4.92 -16.80
N ARG A 23 6.29 -5.18 -16.18
CA ARG A 23 6.55 -4.82 -14.78
C ARG A 23 6.46 -3.31 -14.55
N TYR A 24 7.05 -2.52 -15.45
CA TYR A 24 7.03 -1.07 -15.39
C TYR A 24 5.59 -0.53 -15.45
N ASN A 25 4.80 -0.99 -16.42
CA ASN A 25 3.41 -0.55 -16.59
C ASN A 25 2.53 -0.91 -15.39
N THR A 26 2.68 -2.11 -14.83
CA THR A 26 1.96 -2.50 -13.60
C THR A 26 2.34 -1.61 -12.42
N ASN A 27 3.61 -1.26 -12.27
CA ASN A 27 4.06 -0.36 -11.22
C ASN A 27 3.48 1.06 -11.40
N GLN A 28 3.47 1.57 -12.63
CA GLN A 28 2.86 2.87 -12.95
C GLN A 28 1.35 2.88 -12.64
N ARG A 29 0.62 1.79 -12.93
CA ARG A 29 -0.81 1.67 -12.56
C ARG A 29 -1.02 1.71 -11.04
N LYS A 30 -0.16 1.04 -10.27
CA LYS A 30 -0.22 1.07 -8.80
C LYS A 30 0.04 2.47 -8.25
N LEU A 31 1.06 3.16 -8.76
CA LEU A 31 1.36 4.54 -8.37
C LEU A 31 0.20 5.49 -8.69
N LYS A 32 -0.40 5.37 -9.88
CA LYS A 32 -1.60 6.15 -10.26
C LYS A 32 -2.80 5.88 -9.35
N ALA A 33 -2.95 4.66 -8.86
CA ALA A 33 -3.99 4.28 -7.90
C ALA A 33 -3.62 4.65 -6.44
N GLY A 34 -2.51 5.36 -6.19
CA GLY A 34 -2.05 5.72 -4.85
C GLY A 34 -1.48 4.54 -4.04
N ILE A 35 -1.27 3.38 -4.66
CA ILE A 35 -0.75 2.18 -4.00
C ILE A 35 0.78 2.27 -3.97
N ALA A 36 1.35 2.27 -2.76
CA ALA A 36 2.80 2.28 -2.57
C ALA A 36 3.45 1.00 -3.11
N LEU A 37 4.55 1.16 -3.86
CA LEU A 37 5.34 0.04 -4.36
C LEU A 37 6.21 -0.52 -3.23
N LYS A 38 6.05 -1.82 -2.96
CA LYS A 38 6.90 -2.54 -1.99
C LYS A 38 8.18 -3.03 -2.67
N LYS A 39 9.30 -2.94 -1.96
CA LYS A 39 10.57 -3.54 -2.38
C LYS A 39 10.38 -5.05 -2.53
N LYS A 40 10.89 -5.64 -3.61
CA LYS A 40 10.92 -7.10 -3.77
C LYS A 40 11.89 -7.71 -2.74
N GLY A 41 11.53 -8.89 -2.23
CA GLY A 41 12.33 -9.64 -1.26
C GLY A 41 11.97 -9.32 0.19
N ARG A 42 12.70 -9.93 1.13
CA ARG A 42 12.54 -9.68 2.57
C ARG A 42 13.03 -8.27 2.89
N MET A 43 12.25 -7.50 3.65
CA MET A 43 12.74 -6.23 4.20
C MET A 43 13.91 -6.54 5.15
N VAL A 44 15.02 -5.81 5.00
CA VAL A 44 16.18 -5.94 5.88
C VAL A 44 15.76 -5.41 7.25
N LYS A 45 16.05 -6.17 8.30
CA LYS A 45 15.57 -5.91 9.67
C LYS A 45 16.02 -4.54 10.20
N ASP A 46 17.20 -4.10 9.77
CA ASP A 46 17.88 -2.89 10.26
C ASP A 46 18.22 -1.91 9.10
N CYS A 47 17.35 -1.79 8.08
CA CYS A 47 17.60 -0.77 7.06
C CYS A 47 17.29 0.62 7.62
N ASP A 48 18.23 1.57 7.44
CA ASP A 48 17.97 2.98 7.66
C ASP A 48 16.76 3.40 6.80
N ILE A 49 15.65 3.64 7.49
CA ILE A 49 14.37 3.96 6.89
C ILE A 49 14.51 5.34 6.25
N THR A 50 14.64 5.41 4.92
CA THR A 50 14.52 6.67 4.18
C THR A 50 13.19 7.34 4.52
N GLU A 51 13.13 8.67 4.58
CA GLU A 51 11.93 9.43 4.99
C GLU A 51 10.64 8.97 4.28
N THR A 52 10.75 8.58 3.01
CA THR A 52 9.65 8.05 2.19
C THR A 52 9.09 6.71 2.68
N ASN A 53 9.93 5.81 3.20
CA ASN A 53 9.48 4.55 3.80
C ASN A 53 8.77 4.82 5.14
N LYS A 54 9.27 5.79 5.91
CA LYS A 54 8.70 6.20 7.19
C LYS A 54 7.30 6.79 7.02
N VAL A 55 7.07 7.59 5.98
CA VAL A 55 5.75 8.13 5.65
C VAL A 55 4.73 7.02 5.36
N ASN A 56 5.12 5.98 4.62
CA ASN A 56 4.22 4.87 4.31
C ASN A 56 3.89 4.01 5.54
N GLU A 57 4.87 3.77 6.40
CA GLU A 57 4.66 3.08 7.68
C GLU A 57 3.75 3.88 8.61
N LEU A 58 3.97 5.19 8.72
CA LEU A 58 3.11 6.07 9.54
C LEU A 58 1.68 6.10 9.02
N LYS A 59 1.46 6.18 7.70
CA LYS A 59 0.12 6.10 7.10
C LYS A 59 -0.59 4.78 7.45
N TYR A 60 0.14 3.66 7.42
CA TYR A 60 -0.43 2.36 7.80
C TYR A 60 -0.82 2.31 9.29
N ILE A 61 0.02 2.85 10.17
CA ILE A 61 -0.26 2.93 11.61
C ILE A 61 -1.49 3.81 11.88
N ILE A 62 -1.60 4.96 11.20
CA ILE A 62 -2.73 5.88 11.35
C ILE A 62 -4.03 5.20 10.94
N ALA A 63 -4.10 4.59 9.76
CA ALA A 63 -5.30 3.91 9.28
C ALA A 63 -5.80 2.81 10.25
N ARG A 64 -4.88 2.07 10.88
CA ARG A 64 -5.22 1.05 11.87
C ARG A 64 -5.74 1.66 13.17
N LYS A 65 -5.17 2.78 13.61
CA LYS A 65 -5.63 3.51 14.79
C LYS A 65 -7.01 4.12 14.57
N GLU A 66 -7.24 4.72 13.40
CA GLU A 66 -8.55 5.28 13.02
C GLU A 66 -9.65 4.21 13.00
N ALA A 67 -9.37 3.06 12.40
CA ALA A 67 -10.31 1.93 12.43
C ALA A 67 -10.64 1.48 13.86
N LYS A 68 -9.64 1.46 14.75
CA LYS A 68 -9.86 1.09 16.16
C LYS A 68 -10.64 2.15 16.94
N ILE A 69 -10.37 3.43 16.69
CA ILE A 69 -11.13 4.54 17.29
C ILE A 69 -12.60 4.41 16.88
N LYS A 70 -12.87 4.26 15.58
CA LYS A 70 -14.23 4.09 15.06
C LYS A 70 -14.96 2.89 15.68
N GLN A 71 -14.26 1.76 15.83
CA GLN A 71 -14.83 0.59 16.51
C GLN A 71 -15.23 0.93 17.96
N LEU A 72 -14.36 1.61 18.70
CA LEU A 72 -14.63 1.99 20.09
C LEU A 72 -15.76 3.02 20.22
N GLU A 73 -15.85 3.96 19.27
CA GLU A 73 -16.95 4.92 19.21
C GLU A 73 -18.30 4.20 18.99
N MET A 74 -18.34 3.23 18.07
CA MET A 74 -19.54 2.41 17.84
C MET A 74 -19.91 1.56 19.07
N GLU A 75 -18.92 0.94 19.73
CA GLU A 75 -19.15 0.18 20.97
C GLU A 75 -19.71 1.07 22.10
N HIS A 76 -19.18 2.29 22.22
CA HIS A 76 -19.63 3.25 23.22
C HIS A 76 -21.04 3.79 22.93
N GLU A 77 -21.37 4.05 21.66
CA GLU A 77 -22.72 4.45 21.24
C GLU A 77 -23.75 3.35 21.54
N LEU A 78 -23.43 2.09 21.18
CA LEU A 78 -24.28 0.95 21.50
C LEU A 78 -24.53 0.82 23.02
N MET A 79 -23.49 1.02 23.83
CA MET A 79 -23.63 0.93 25.29
C MET A 79 -24.51 2.06 25.85
N ARG A 80 -24.43 3.28 25.31
CA ARG A 80 -25.34 4.38 25.66
C ARG A 80 -26.78 4.06 25.33
N ASP A 81 -27.04 3.51 24.15
CA ASP A 81 -28.41 3.14 23.75
C ASP A 81 -28.99 2.08 24.68
N LEU A 82 -28.23 1.04 25.00
CA LEU A 82 -28.65 -0.01 25.93
C LEU A 82 -28.99 0.54 27.32
N LEU A 83 -28.17 1.45 27.86
CA LEU A 83 -28.45 2.10 29.14
C LEU A 83 -29.70 2.98 29.07
N SER A 84 -29.89 3.75 28.00
CA SER A 84 -31.09 4.57 27.83
C SER A 84 -32.37 3.73 27.74
N PHE A 85 -32.32 2.54 27.14
CA PHE A 85 -33.45 1.59 27.16
C PHE A 85 -33.70 1.02 28.56
N ALA A 86 -32.65 0.76 29.34
CA ALA A 86 -32.79 0.26 30.71
C ALA A 86 -33.37 1.32 31.67
N GLU A 87 -33.04 2.60 31.48
CA GLU A 87 -33.50 3.72 32.31
C GLU A 87 -34.93 4.19 32.00
N ARG A 88 -35.53 3.76 30.87
CA ARG A 88 -36.94 4.04 30.52
C ARG A 88 -37.93 3.00 31.10
N ARG A 89 -37.54 2.25 32.12
CA ARG A 89 -38.41 1.37 32.91
C ARG A 89 -38.72 1.96 34.27
#